data_AF-A0A7W0R4Y5-F1
#
_entry.id   AF-A0A7W0R4Y5-F1
#
_cell.length_a   1.000
_cell.length_b   1.000
_cell.length_c   1.000
_cell.angle_alpha   90.00
_cell.angle_beta   90.00
_cell.angle_gamma   90.00
#
_symmetry.space_group_name_H-M   'P 1'
#
loop_
_entity.id
_entity.type
_entity.pdbx_description
1 polymer ?
#
loop_
_entity_poly.entity_id
_entity_poly.type
_entity_poly.pdbx_seq_one_letter_code
_entity_poly.pdbx_strand_id
1 'polypeptide(L)'
;MDLELQQIGLSHPRIKQIVDLQRNTASNRAGMLVVEGLWAHNVVRETATRVETFLWCPEATYSDEAKLRATQMVDLAETSYRISEKALTRITERDRP
;
A
#
# COMPACT_ATOMS: atom_id res chain seq x y z
N MET A 1 11.50 9.83 -10.47
CA MET A 1 11.44 8.60 -11.26
C MET A 1 10.00 8.15 -11.24
N ASP A 2 9.38 7.99 -12.41
CA ASP A 2 8.02 7.48 -12.48
C ASP A 2 8.08 5.96 -12.43
N LEU A 3 7.36 5.36 -11.47
CA LEU A 3 7.27 3.91 -11.33
C LEU A 3 6.26 3.39 -12.37
N GLU A 4 6.72 2.51 -13.27
CA GLU A 4 5.85 1.84 -14.24
C GLU A 4 5.11 0.68 -13.55
N LEU A 5 3.98 1.00 -12.91
CA LEU A 5 3.13 0.04 -12.22
C LEU A 5 1.77 -0.07 -12.92
N GLN A 6 1.19 -1.27 -12.91
CA GLN A 6 -0.17 -1.47 -13.41
C GLN A 6 -1.16 -0.60 -12.61
N GLN A 7 -1.90 0.25 -13.31
CA GLN A 7 -3.00 1.00 -12.71
C GLN A 7 -4.16 0.06 -12.39
N ILE A 8 -4.63 0.09 -11.14
CA ILE A 8 -5.83 -0.65 -10.70
C ILE A 8 -6.87 0.30 -10.11
N GLY A 9 -8.13 -0.16 -10.08
CA GLY A 9 -9.28 0.58 -9.57
C GLY A 9 -9.98 -0.11 -8.40
N LEU A 10 -11.06 0.52 -7.92
CA LEU A 10 -11.80 0.09 -6.72
C LEU A 10 -12.37 -1.34 -6.78
N SER A 11 -12.66 -1.86 -7.98
CA SER A 11 -13.18 -3.22 -8.17
C SER A 11 -12.08 -4.29 -8.16
N HIS A 12 -10.81 -3.90 -8.13
CA HIS A 12 -9.70 -4.85 -8.18
C HIS A 12 -9.67 -5.72 -6.91
N PRO A 13 -9.44 -7.05 -7.01
CA PRO A 13 -9.45 -7.95 -5.86
C PRO A 13 -8.53 -7.53 -4.71
N ARG A 14 -7.35 -6.97 -5.02
CA ARG A 14 -6.41 -6.47 -4.01
C ARG A 14 -6.95 -5.29 -3.21
N ILE A 15 -7.67 -4.37 -3.86
CA ILE A 15 -8.32 -3.24 -3.16
C ILE A 15 -9.40 -3.77 -2.23
N LYS A 16 -10.22 -4.72 -2.69
CA LYS A 16 -11.24 -5.35 -1.86
C LYS A 16 -10.64 -6.08 -0.65
N GLN A 17 -9.57 -6.84 -0.85
CA GLN A 17 -8.87 -7.53 0.23
C GLN A 17 -8.40 -6.58 1.33
N ILE A 18 -7.83 -5.43 0.97
CA ILE A 18 -7.37 -4.41 1.92
C ILE A 18 -8.55 -3.83 2.71
N VAL A 19 -9.64 -3.49 2.02
CA VAL A 19 -10.87 -3.02 2.68
C VAL A 19 -11.40 -4.05 3.67
N ASP A 20 -11.38 -5.34 3.29
CA ASP A 20 -11.85 -6.43 4.15
C ASP A 20 -10.93 -6.64 5.37
N LEU A 21 -9.61 -6.48 5.20
CA LEU A 21 -8.62 -6.53 6.27
C LEU A 21 -8.82 -5.40 7.28
N GLN A 22 -8.93 -4.15 6.81
CA GLN A 22 -9.11 -2.98 7.68
C GLN A 22 -10.43 -3.00 8.44
N ARG A 23 -11.50 -3.45 7.77
CA ARG A 23 -12.84 -3.54 8.39
C ARG A 23 -13.02 -4.80 9.22
N ASN A 24 -12.03 -5.70 9.20
CA ASN A 24 -12.11 -7.02 9.83
C ASN A 24 -13.39 -7.79 9.43
N THR A 25 -13.78 -7.70 8.15
CA THR A 25 -15.02 -8.29 7.63
C THR A 25 -14.84 -9.66 6.99
N ALA A 26 -13.60 -10.10 6.77
CA ALA A 26 -13.27 -11.41 6.22
C ALA A 26 -12.23 -12.13 7.08
N SER A 27 -12.17 -13.46 6.96
CA SER A 27 -11.19 -14.26 7.71
C SER A 27 -9.76 -13.95 7.27
N ASN A 28 -8.93 -13.53 8.22
CA ASN A 28 -7.51 -13.25 8.00
C ASN A 28 -6.60 -14.38 8.50
N ARG A 29 -6.77 -15.60 7.96
CA ARG A 29 -5.96 -16.76 8.38
C ARG A 29 -4.47 -16.61 8.10
N ALA A 30 -4.12 -15.80 7.11
CA ALA A 30 -2.74 -15.50 6.74
C ALA A 30 -2.07 -14.49 7.68
N GLY A 31 -2.80 -13.88 8.62
CA GLY A 31 -2.26 -12.90 9.57
C GLY A 31 -1.76 -11.62 8.89
N MET A 32 -2.37 -11.23 7.78
CA MET A 32 -1.99 -10.05 7.01
C MET A 32 -2.34 -8.76 7.76
N LEU A 33 -1.55 -7.72 7.55
CA LEU A 33 -1.82 -6.39 8.10
C LEU A 33 -1.58 -5.33 7.02
N VAL A 34 -2.30 -4.22 7.12
CA VAL A 34 -2.16 -3.08 6.22
C VAL A 34 -1.25 -2.06 6.88
N VAL A 35 -0.24 -1.61 6.15
CA VAL A 35 0.74 -0.61 6.61
C VAL A 35 0.59 0.65 5.77
N GLU A 36 0.56 1.80 6.45
CA GLU A 36 0.40 3.10 5.78
C GLU A 36 1.40 4.13 6.32
N GLY A 37 1.83 5.02 5.43
CA GLY A 37 2.68 6.17 5.78
C GLY A 37 4.17 5.88 5.83
N LEU A 38 4.98 6.92 5.61
CA LEU A 38 6.41 6.83 5.37
C LEU A 38 7.18 6.10 6.50
N TRP A 39 6.91 6.46 7.76
CA TRP A 39 7.57 5.86 8.91
C TRP A 39 7.35 4.34 8.97
N ALA A 40 6.12 3.88 8.74
CA ALA A 40 5.81 2.46 8.86
C ALA A 40 6.47 1.64 7.73
N HIS A 41 6.60 2.21 6.53
CA HIS A 41 7.39 1.60 5.44
C HIS A 41 8.88 1.51 5.79
N ASN A 42 9.45 2.48 6.54
CA ASN A 42 10.83 2.38 7.03
C ASN A 42 10.99 1.18 7.97
N VAL A 43 10.04 0.99 8.90
CA VAL A 43 10.04 -0.15 9.84
C VAL A 43 9.96 -1.48 9.07
N VAL A 44 9.03 -1.61 8.11
CA VAL A 44 8.88 -2.82 7.30
C VAL A 44 10.17 -3.21 6.58
N ARG A 45 10.92 -2.22 6.09
CA ARG A 45 12.21 -2.46 5.40
C ARG A 45 13.32 -2.89 6.37
N GLU A 46 13.28 -2.41 7.60
CA GLU A 46 14.26 -2.75 8.64
C GLU A 46 14.02 -4.14 9.23
N THR A 47 12.89 -4.77 8.91
CA THR A 47 12.53 -6.11 9.36
C THR A 47 12.51 -7.09 8.19
N ALA A 48 12.60 -8.40 8.49
CA ALA A 48 12.43 -9.47 7.49
C ALA A 48 10.95 -9.73 7.15
N THR A 49 10.14 -8.68 7.06
CA THR A 49 8.70 -8.80 6.84
C THR A 49 8.42 -9.07 5.36
N ARG A 50 7.66 -10.13 5.08
CA ARG A 50 7.17 -10.40 3.72
C ARG A 50 6.15 -9.33 3.33
N VAL A 51 6.35 -8.70 2.17
CA VAL A 51 5.42 -7.71 1.61
C VAL A 51 4.70 -8.34 0.41
N GLU A 52 3.44 -8.72 0.59
CA GLU A 52 2.66 -9.36 -0.50
C GLU A 52 2.24 -8.35 -1.57
N THR A 53 1.77 -7.17 -1.16
CA THR A 53 1.26 -6.14 -2.06
C THR A 53 1.67 -4.76 -1.59
N PHE A 54 2.25 -3.97 -2.49
CA PHE A 54 2.48 -2.54 -2.30
C PHE A 54 1.56 -1.72 -3.23
N LEU A 55 0.96 -0.65 -2.70
CA LEU A 55 0.12 0.25 -3.47
C LEU A 55 0.74 1.65 -3.50
N TRP A 56 0.88 2.18 -4.70
CA TRP A 56 1.51 3.47 -4.96
C TRP A 56 0.49 4.48 -5.46
N CYS A 57 0.37 5.61 -4.76
CA CYS A 57 -0.41 6.77 -5.16
C CYS A 57 0.55 7.95 -5.41
N PRO A 58 1.01 8.18 -6.64
CA PRO A 58 1.97 9.25 -6.93
C PRO A 58 1.40 10.64 -6.63
N GLU A 59 0.10 10.83 -6.81
CA GLU A 59 -0.59 12.10 -6.53
C GLU A 59 -0.55 12.48 -5.04
N ALA A 60 -0.51 11.48 -4.15
CA ALA A 60 -0.41 11.69 -2.71
C ALA A 60 1.03 11.84 -2.19
N THR A 61 2.05 11.86 -3.07
CA THR A 61 3.46 11.82 -2.67
C THR A 61 4.26 13.03 -3.12
N TYR A 62 4.69 13.83 -2.14
CA TYR A 62 5.30 15.15 -2.38
C TYR A 62 6.80 15.22 -2.10
N SER A 63 7.35 14.32 -1.27
CA SER A 63 8.78 14.35 -0.90
C SER A 63 9.62 13.35 -1.70
N ASP A 64 10.88 13.70 -1.95
CA ASP A 64 11.83 12.80 -2.62
C ASP A 64 12.15 11.57 -1.77
N GLU A 65 12.11 11.71 -0.44
CA GLU A 65 12.21 10.56 0.45
C GLU A 65 11.08 9.55 0.21
N ALA A 66 9.84 10.03 0.09
CA ALA A 66 8.70 9.15 -0.14
C ALA A 66 8.75 8.48 -1.52
N LYS A 67 9.26 9.16 -2.56
CA LYS A 67 9.52 8.56 -3.88
C LYS A 67 10.60 7.49 -3.82
N LEU A 68 11.70 7.75 -3.09
CA LEU A 68 12.75 6.76 -2.86
C LEU A 68 12.20 5.54 -2.12
N ARG A 69 11.40 5.76 -1.07
CA ARG A 69 10.77 4.66 -0.33
C ARG A 69 9.80 3.86 -1.21
N ALA A 70 9.01 4.52 -2.04
CA ALA A 70 8.13 3.81 -2.98
C ALA A 70 8.92 2.88 -3.90
N THR A 71 10.06 3.33 -4.43
CA THR A 71 10.95 2.49 -5.24
C THR A 71 11.43 1.26 -4.46
N GLN A 72 11.90 1.45 -3.23
CA GLN A 72 12.37 0.36 -2.38
C GLN A 72 11.26 -0.63 -2.01
N MET A 73 10.04 -0.14 -1.80
CA MET A 73 8.89 -0.99 -1.51
C MET A 73 8.42 -1.78 -2.73
N VAL A 74 8.55 -1.23 -3.93
CA VAL A 74 8.28 -1.96 -5.18
C VAL A 74 9.22 -3.16 -5.32
N ASP A 75 10.51 -2.97 -5.05
CA ASP A 75 11.51 -4.05 -5.13
C ASP A 75 11.29 -5.13 -4.07
N LEU A 76 10.76 -4.74 -2.89
CA LEU A 76 10.50 -5.65 -1.77
C LEU A 76 9.18 -6.43 -1.92
N ALA A 77 8.18 -5.86 -2.59
CA ALA A 77 6.85 -6.42 -2.68
C ALA A 77 6.73 -7.48 -3.78
N GLU A 78 5.97 -8.55 -3.52
CA GLU A 78 5.70 -9.57 -4.53
C GLU A 78 4.86 -9.03 -5.69
N THR A 79 3.95 -8.10 -5.38
CA THR A 79 3.14 -7.40 -6.38
C THR A 79 3.02 -5.92 -6.02
N SER A 80 3.07 -5.07 -7.04
CA SER A 80 2.97 -3.62 -6.87
C SER A 80 2.00 -3.02 -7.88
N TYR A 81 1.18 -2.07 -7.44
CA TYR A 81 0.18 -1.42 -8.29
C TYR A 81 0.15 0.08 -8.10
N ARG A 82 -0.19 0.80 -9.18
CA ARG A 82 -0.58 2.20 -9.10
C ARG A 82 -2.07 2.29 -8.77
N ILE A 83 -2.42 3.20 -7.86
CA ILE A 83 -3.79 3.51 -7.48
C ILE A 83 -4.03 5.02 -7.63
N SER A 84 -5.29 5.42 -7.76
CA SER A 84 -5.67 6.84 -7.72
C SER A 84 -5.88 7.33 -6.28
N GLU A 85 -5.91 8.64 -6.07
CA GLU A 85 -6.28 9.23 -4.78
C GLU A 85 -7.63 8.71 -4.26
N LYS A 86 -8.62 8.57 -5.15
CA LYS A 86 -9.94 8.01 -4.79
C LYS A 86 -9.84 6.60 -4.21
N ALA A 87 -8.97 5.78 -4.77
CA ALA A 87 -8.72 4.44 -4.25
C ALA A 87 -7.97 4.50 -2.91
N LEU A 88 -6.99 5.40 -2.78
CA LEU A 88 -6.27 5.65 -1.53
C LEU A 88 -7.23 6.09 -0.41
N THR A 89 -8.07 7.10 -0.62
CA THR A 89 -9.08 7.56 0.36
C THR A 89 -10.00 6.43 0.82
N ARG A 90 -10.32 5.49 -0.08
CA ARG A 90 -11.23 4.38 0.25
C ARG A 90 -10.61 3.34 1.17
N ILE A 91 -9.30 3.19 1.10
CA ILE A 91 -8.51 2.16 1.80
C ILE A 91 -7.57 2.75 2.84
N THR A 92 -7.54 4.06 3.05
CA THR A 92 -6.71 4.64 4.10
C THR A 92 -7.51 4.72 5.39
N GLU A 93 -6.87 4.41 6.50
CA GLU A 93 -7.43 4.66 7.84
C GLU A 93 -7.16 6.10 8.30
N ARG A 94 -6.37 6.88 7.55
CA ARG A 94 -6.05 8.28 7.82
C ARG A 94 -7.23 9.21 7.46
N ASP A 95 -8.29 9.10 8.25
CA ASP A 95 -9.33 10.12 8.45
C ASP A 95 -9.94 10.04 9.86
N ARG A 96 -9.33 9.28 10.79
CA ARG A 96 -9.74 9.17 12.20
C ARG A 96 -8.50 9.08 13.11
N PRO A 97 -7.98 10.20 13.62
CA PRO A 97 -7.25 10.18 14.88
C PRO A 97 -8.13 9.62 16.02
#